data_AF-A0A0P9RAH3-F1
#
_entry.id   AF-A0A0P9RAH3-F1
#
_cell.length_a   1.000
_cell.length_b   1.000
_cell.length_c   1.000
_cell.angle_alpha   90.00
_cell.angle_beta   90.00
_cell.angle_gamma   90.00
#
_symmetry.space_group_name_H-M   'P 1'
#
loop_
_entity.id
_entity.type
_entity.pdbx_description
1 polymer ?
#
loop_
_entity_poly.entity_id
_entity_poly.type
_entity_poly.pdbx_seq_one_letter_code
_entity_poly.pdbx_strand_id
1 'polypeptide(L)'
;MGRKPINPDSVTRLRKRKPRSGVVYCYYDIGGSPRKEIPLGSDYGMAIVEYAKLEKSRTSSAFVQQVLTFAYVAEKYMAEVVPTKSPATQKDNAR
;
A
#
# COMPACT_ATOMS: atom_id res chain seq x y z
N MET A 1 -2.73 -4.65 16.28
CA MET A 1 -1.72 -3.62 16.69
C MET A 1 -0.34 -4.26 16.69
N GLY A 2 0.63 -3.72 15.94
CA GLY A 2 1.99 -4.27 15.87
C GLY A 2 2.77 -4.03 17.16
N ARG A 3 3.66 -4.97 17.56
CA ARG A 3 4.55 -4.75 18.70
C ARG A 3 5.37 -3.48 18.47
N LYS A 4 5.31 -2.54 19.42
CA LYS A 4 6.19 -1.37 19.45
C LYS A 4 7.64 -1.87 19.41
N PRO A 5 8.49 -1.25 18.58
CA PRO A 5 9.90 -1.63 18.56
C PRO A 5 10.57 -1.29 19.89
N ILE A 6 11.55 -2.11 20.26
CA ILE A 6 12.37 -1.90 21.45
C ILE A 6 13.38 -0.76 21.20
N ASN A 7 13.79 -0.57 19.95
CA ASN A 7 14.73 0.48 19.55
C ASN A 7 13.95 1.68 18.99
N PRO A 8 14.18 2.89 19.52
CA PRO A 8 13.46 4.09 19.09
C PRO A 8 13.71 4.43 17.61
N ASP A 9 14.90 4.14 17.08
CA ASP A 9 15.27 4.45 15.69
C ASP A 9 14.90 3.35 14.69
N SER A 10 14.08 2.37 15.08
CA SER A 10 13.73 1.30 14.16
C SER A 10 12.75 1.78 13.10
N VAL A 11 13.07 1.51 11.84
CA VAL A 11 12.14 1.70 10.73
C VAL A 11 10.91 0.82 10.93
N THR A 12 9.72 1.41 10.80
CA THR A 12 8.47 0.68 11.01
C THR A 12 8.34 -0.49 10.03
N ARG A 13 7.83 -1.64 10.50
CA ARG A 13 7.65 -2.89 9.72
C ARG A 13 8.93 -3.52 9.14
N LEU A 14 10.08 -2.86 9.21
CA LEU A 14 11.36 -3.47 8.88
C LEU A 14 11.90 -4.23 10.11
N ARG A 15 12.06 -5.54 9.97
CA ARG A 15 12.55 -6.41 11.04
C ARG A 15 13.94 -6.90 10.68
N LYS A 16 14.89 -6.70 11.59
CA LYS A 16 16.23 -7.30 11.53
C LYS A 16 16.28 -8.49 12.47
N ARG A 17 16.71 -9.65 11.98
CA ARG A 17 16.87 -10.87 12.79
C ARG A 17 18.29 -11.39 12.62
N LYS A 18 18.94 -11.71 13.74
CA LYS A 18 20.25 -12.35 13.77
C LYS A 18 20.04 -13.81 14.20
N PRO A 19 20.13 -14.78 13.29
CA PRO A 19 20.15 -16.19 13.61
C PRO A 19 21.52 -16.57 14.20
N ARG A 20 21.64 -17.82 14.65
CA ARG A 20 22.85 -18.35 15.28
C ARG A 20 24.10 -18.30 14.38
N SER A 21 23.92 -18.29 13.06
CA SER A 21 25.01 -18.13 12.08
C SER A 21 25.62 -16.72 12.07
N GLY A 22 25.01 -15.75 12.75
CA GLY A 22 25.54 -14.39 12.89
C GLY A 22 25.17 -13.42 11.78
N VAL A 23 24.69 -13.91 10.64
CA VAL A 23 24.28 -13.08 9.49
C VAL A 23 22.94 -12.40 9.76
N VAL A 24 22.89 -11.08 9.74
CA VAL A 24 21.62 -10.35 9.95
C VAL A 24 20.78 -10.39 8.67
N TYR A 25 19.54 -10.83 8.79
CA TYR A 25 18.55 -10.81 7.71
C TYR A 25 17.47 -9.77 7.98
N CYS A 26 17.07 -9.07 6.92
CA CYS A 26 16.01 -8.08 6.91
C CYS A 26 14.71 -8.70 6.38
N TYR A 27 13.60 -8.34 7.01
CA TYR A 27 12.26 -8.80 6.67
C TYR A 27 11.28 -7.64 6.69
N TYR A 28 10.27 -7.69 5.82
CA TYR A 28 9.16 -6.75 5.81
C TYR A 28 7.91 -7.38 6.45
N ASP A 29 7.39 -6.76 7.50
CA ASP A 29 6.18 -7.16 8.21
C ASP A 29 4.94 -6.63 7.46
N ILE A 30 4.21 -7.53 6.80
CA ILE A 30 2.97 -7.20 6.06
C ILE A 30 1.82 -6.90 7.05
N GLY A 31 1.96 -7.31 8.32
CA GLY A 31 0.90 -7.30 9.30
C GLY A 31 -0.01 -8.54 9.23
N GLY A 32 -1.26 -8.39 9.66
CA GLY A 32 -2.25 -9.49 9.74
C GLY A 32 -2.18 -10.32 11.03
N SER A 33 -3.13 -11.25 11.15
CA SER A 33 -3.17 -12.28 12.20
C SER A 33 -3.55 -13.62 11.55
N PRO A 34 -2.63 -14.60 11.44
CA PRO A 34 -1.24 -14.56 11.90
C PRO A 34 -0.37 -13.58 11.10
N ARG A 35 0.70 -13.08 11.73
CA ARG A 35 1.64 -12.15 11.09
C ARG A 35 2.37 -12.86 9.95
N LYS A 36 2.46 -12.19 8.80
CA LYS A 36 3.26 -12.64 7.64
C LYS A 36 4.43 -11.68 7.40
N GLU A 37 5.59 -12.25 7.10
CA GLU A 37 6.84 -11.52 6.82
C GLU A 37 7.35 -11.89 5.42
N ILE A 38 7.87 -10.90 4.68
CA ILE A 38 8.57 -11.10 3.39
C ILE A 38 10.08 -11.01 3.65
N PRO A 39 10.88 -12.01 3.24
CA PRO A 39 12.34 -11.91 3.32
C PRO A 39 12.87 -10.89 2.30
N LEU A 40 13.69 -9.95 2.77
CA LEU A 40 14.33 -8.93 1.91
C LEU A 40 15.82 -9.21 1.64
N GLY A 41 16.41 -10.15 2.38
CA GLY A 41 17.82 -10.53 2.27
C GLY A 41 18.69 -9.98 3.41
N SER A 42 20.00 -10.22 3.32
CA SER A 42 20.99 -9.84 4.36
C SER A 42 21.73 -8.54 4.05
N ASP A 43 21.75 -8.09 2.80
CA ASP A 43 22.29 -6.77 2.43
C ASP A 43 21.28 -5.68 2.83
N TYR A 44 21.69 -4.80 3.75
CA TYR A 44 20.82 -3.76 4.27
C TYR A 44 20.46 -2.69 3.23
N GLY A 45 21.39 -2.35 2.33
CA GLY A 45 21.18 -1.34 1.28
C GLY A 45 20.14 -1.81 0.26
N MET A 46 20.24 -3.06 -0.17
CA MET A 46 19.22 -3.65 -1.04
C MET A 46 17.88 -3.84 -0.32
N ALA A 47 17.92 -4.30 0.93
CA ALA A 47 16.71 -4.51 1.72
C ALA A 47 15.93 -3.21 1.98
N ILE A 48 16.60 -2.08 2.25
CA ILE A 48 15.91 -0.81 2.49
C ILE A 48 15.26 -0.25 1.21
N VAL A 49 15.84 -0.51 0.04
CA VAL A 49 15.26 -0.14 -1.25
C VAL A 49 13.98 -0.95 -1.52
N GLU A 50 14.03 -2.27 -1.32
CA GLU A 50 12.83 -3.12 -1.47
C GLU A 50 11.74 -2.78 -0.45
N TYR A 51 12.13 -2.50 0.79
CA TYR A 51 11.23 -1.96 1.81
C TYR A 51 10.51 -0.69 1.33
N ALA A 52 11.25 0.28 0.78
CA ALA A 52 10.68 1.54 0.32
C ALA A 52 9.66 1.35 -0.82
N LYS A 53 9.91 0.39 -1.74
CA LYS A 53 8.95 0.03 -2.79
C LYS A 53 7.65 -0.52 -2.20
N LEU A 54 7.74 -1.41 -1.22
CA LEU A 54 6.58 -2.03 -0.55
C LEU A 54 5.76 -1.00 0.24
N GLU A 55 6.41 -0.11 0.99
CA GLU A 55 5.72 0.95 1.73
C GLU A 55 5.10 2.01 0.82
N LYS A 56 5.76 2.36 -0.29
CA LYS A 56 5.18 3.25 -1.31
C LYS A 56 3.88 2.66 -1.87
N SER A 57 3.91 1.41 -2.30
CA SER A 57 2.73 0.70 -2.83
C SER A 57 1.58 0.66 -1.81
N ARG A 58 1.91 0.33 -0.55
CA ARG A 58 0.93 0.28 0.55
C ARG A 58 0.31 1.64 0.86
N THR A 59 1.09 2.70 0.80
CA THR A 59 0.60 4.07 1.04
C THR A 59 -0.25 4.54 -0.13
N SER A 60 0.17 4.27 -1.36
CA SER A 60 -0.61 4.59 -2.57
C SER A 60 -1.97 3.88 -2.57
N SER A 61 -2.04 2.60 -2.22
CA SER A 61 -3.32 1.88 -2.17
C SER A 61 -4.24 2.40 -1.07
N ALA A 62 -3.71 2.69 0.12
CA ALA A 62 -4.48 3.31 1.20
C ALA A 62 -4.99 4.71 0.84
N PHE A 63 -4.16 5.50 0.13
CA PHE A 63 -4.55 6.84 -0.33
C PHE A 63 -5.60 6.77 -1.43
N VAL A 64 -5.48 5.85 -2.39
CA VAL A 64 -6.50 5.61 -3.43
C VAL A 64 -7.85 5.22 -2.82
N GLN A 65 -7.85 4.48 -1.70
CA GLN A 65 -9.09 4.16 -0.98
C GLN A 65 -9.74 5.35 -0.26
N GLN A 66 -8.96 6.38 0.07
CA GLN A 66 -9.43 7.56 0.81
C GLN A 66 -9.75 8.74 -0.11
N VAL A 67 -9.12 8.82 -1.27
CA VAL A 67 -9.29 9.93 -2.20
C VAL A 67 -10.43 9.61 -3.15
N LEU A 68 -11.53 10.36 -2.99
CA LEU A 68 -12.53 10.59 -4.04
C LEU A 68 -11.83 11.23 -5.24
N THR A 69 -11.30 10.39 -6.13
CA THR A 69 -10.69 10.86 -7.37
C THR A 69 -11.78 11.34 -8.33
N PHE A 70 -11.45 12.30 -9.18
CA PHE A 70 -12.36 12.72 -10.23
C PHE A 70 -12.76 11.55 -11.13
N ALA A 71 -11.82 10.64 -11.45
CA ALA A 71 -12.12 9.43 -12.23
C ALA A 71 -13.21 8.57 -11.57
N TYR A 72 -13.06 8.28 -10.27
CA TYR A 72 -14.06 7.52 -9.51
C TYR A 72 -15.43 8.22 -9.50
N VAL A 73 -15.46 9.55 -9.29
CA VAL A 73 -16.71 10.33 -9.29
C VAL A 73 -17.32 10.37 -10.69
N ALA A 74 -16.52 10.52 -11.74
CA ALA A 74 -16.97 10.55 -13.13
C ALA A 74 -17.57 9.20 -13.54
N GLU A 75 -16.95 8.08 -13.18
CA GLU A 75 -17.50 6.74 -13.42
C GLU A 75 -18.86 6.56 -12.73
N LYS A 76 -18.94 6.94 -11.44
CA LYS A 76 -20.20 6.91 -10.69
C LYS A 76 -21.27 7.81 -11.29
N TYR A 77 -20.89 9.02 -11.72
CA TYR A 77 -21.78 9.95 -12.39
C TYR A 77 -22.35 9.39 -13.70
N MET A 78 -21.49 8.76 -14.51
CA MET A 78 -21.91 8.12 -15.76
C MET A 78 -22.83 6.92 -15.51
N ALA A 79 -22.62 6.17 -14.43
CA ALA A 79 -23.44 5.00 -14.09
C ALA A 79 -24.79 5.36 -13.43
N GLU A 80 -24.82 6.37 -12.56
CA GLU A 80 -25.98 6.63 -11.68
C GLU A 80 -26.79 7.86 -12.09
N VAL A 81 -26.14 8.90 -12.65
CA VAL A 81 -26.79 10.18 -12.97
C VAL A 81 -27.12 10.30 -14.44
N VAL A 82 -26.22 9.92 -15.34
CA VAL A 82 -26.45 10.06 -16.78
C VAL A 82 -27.70 9.31 -17.27
N PRO A 83 -28.01 8.07 -16.82
CA PRO A 83 -29.22 7.37 -17.25
C PRO A 83 -30.55 8.07 -16.92
N THR A 84 -30.55 8.98 -15.93
CA THR A 84 -31.75 9.73 -15.53
C THR A 84 -31.94 11.02 -16.34
N LYS A 85 -30.98 11.40 -17.18
CA LYS A 85 -31.07 12.60 -18.02
C LYS A 85 -31.81 12.33 -19.32
N SER A 86 -32.17 13.41 -20.04
CA SER A 86 -32.75 13.29 -21.38
C SER A 86 -31.80 12.57 -22.37
N PRO A 87 -32.33 11.86 -23.39
CA PRO A 87 -31.49 11.11 -24.34
C PRO A 87 -30.46 11.97 -25.09
N ALA A 88 -30.76 13.24 -25.38
CA ALA A 88 -29.82 14.16 -26.01
C ALA A 88 -28.64 14.45 -25.07
N THR A 89 -28.95 14.81 -23.82
CA THR A 89 -27.94 15.08 -22.79
C THR A 89 -27.09 13.85 -22.48
N GLN A 90 -27.66 12.64 -22.51
CA GLN A 90 -26.88 11.41 -22.34
C GLN A 90 -25.78 11.27 -23.40
N LYS A 91 -26.12 11.49 -24.68
CA LYS A 91 -25.17 11.45 -25.79
C LYS A 91 -24.08 12.51 -25.66
N ASP A 92 -24.44 13.72 -25.23
CA ASP A 92 -23.48 14.81 -25.02
C ASP A 92 -22.47 14.50 -23.91
N ASN A 93 -22.88 13.76 -22.87
CA ASN A 93 -21.96 13.37 -21.78
C ASN A 93 -20.97 12.27 -22.22
N ALA A 94 -21.28 11.52 -23.29
CA ALA A 94 -20.44 10.42 -23.79
C ALA A 94 -19.51 10.83 -24.95
N ARG A 95 -19.49 12.12 -25.31
CA ARG A 95 -18.67 12.69 -26.40
C ARG A 95 -17.33 13.21 -25.88
#